data_AF-A0A2S3ULJ7-F1
#
_entry.id   AF-A0A2S3ULJ7-F1
#
_cell.length_a   1.000
_cell.length_b   1.000
_cell.length_c   1.000
_cell.angle_alpha   90.00
_cell.angle_beta   90.00
_cell.angle_gamma   90.00
#
_symmetry.space_group_name_H-M   'P 1'
#
loop_
_entity.id
_entity.type
_entity.pdbx_description
1 polymer ?
#
loop_
_entity_poly.entity_id
_entity_poly.type
_entity_poly.pdbx_seq_one_letter_code
_entity_poly.pdbx_strand_id
1 'polypeptide(L)' 'MKVMTMAAAAALALGLTGAQAGPVKVGMITTLSGGGAGLGIDVRDGFLLAVKQSGNTDMEVIVEDD' A
#
# COMPACT_ATOMS: atom_id res chain seq x y z
N MET A 1 22.93 -13.91 38.23
CA MET A 1 23.22 -13.19 36.96
C MET A 1 22.57 -13.83 35.74
N LYS A 2 22.81 -15.12 35.43
CA LYS A 2 22.22 -15.82 34.26
C LYS A 2 20.70 -15.70 34.10
N VAL A 3 19.94 -15.80 35.20
CA VAL A 3 18.46 -15.72 35.17
C VAL A 3 17.97 -14.31 34.80
N MET A 4 18.62 -13.26 35.32
CA MET A 4 18.33 -11.87 34.94
C MET A 4 18.68 -11.60 33.46
N THR A 5 19.78 -12.17 32.96
CA THR A 5 20.16 -12.03 31.55
C THR A 5 19.15 -12.71 30.62
N MET A 6 18.62 -13.88 31.00
CA MET A 6 17.56 -14.56 30.24
C MET A 6 16.23 -13.81 30.28
N ALA A 7 15.86 -13.24 31.42
CA ALA A 7 14.65 -12.42 31.53
C ALA A 7 14.72 -11.15 30.67
N ALA A 8 15.89 -10.49 30.63
CA ALA A 8 16.10 -9.32 29.78
C ALA A 8 16.04 -9.66 28.28
N ALA A 9 16.59 -10.80 27.86
CA ALA A 9 16.52 -11.26 26.48
C ALA A 9 15.08 -11.62 26.04
N ALA A 10 14.30 -12.25 26.92
CA ALA A 10 12.89 -12.55 26.67
C ALA A 10 12.04 -11.27 26.57
N ALA A 11 12.31 -10.26 27.41
CA ALA A 11 11.63 -8.96 27.35
C ALA A 11 11.93 -8.22 26.04
N LEU A 12 13.19 -8.29 25.55
CA LEU A 12 13.56 -7.68 24.27
C LEU A 12 12.90 -8.38 23.08
N ALA A 13 12.75 -9.71 23.13
CA ALA A 13 12.08 -10.49 22.09
C ALA A 13 10.58 -10.16 21.97
N LEU A 14 9.92 -9.83 23.09
CA LEU A 14 8.51 -9.42 23.11
C LEU A 14 8.28 -8.00 22.56
N GLY A 15 9.32 -7.15 22.55
CA GLY A 15 9.26 -5.80 21.98
C GLY A 15 9.47 -5.71 20.47
N LEU A 16 9.80 -6.83 19.81
CA LEU A 16 10.09 -6.90 18.37
C LEU A 16 8.85 -7.06 17.49
N THR A 17 7.67 -6.61 17.92
CA THR A 17 6.53 -6.51 17.00
C THR A 17 6.86 -5.44 15.96
N GLY A 18 7.40 -5.88 14.81
CA GLY A 18 7.67 -5.02 13.68
C GLY A 18 6.38 -4.31 13.30
N ALA A 19 6.44 -2.99 13.13
CA ALA A 19 5.34 -2.25 12.54
C ALA A 19 5.14 -2.78 11.12
N GLN A 20 4.10 -3.59 10.91
CA GLN A 20 3.69 -4.00 9.59
C GLN A 20 3.15 -2.74 8.90
N ALA A 21 3.91 -2.19 7.96
CA ALA A 21 3.40 -1.10 7.14
C ALA A 21 2.14 -1.60 6.43
N GLY A 22 1.06 -0.84 6.52
CA GLY A 22 -0.14 -1.14 5.75
C GLY A 22 0.12 -1.00 4.24
N PRO A 23 -0.83 -1.43 3.39
CA PRO A 23 -0.71 -1.28 1.95
C PRO A 23 -0.35 0.15 1.54
N VAL A 24 0.52 0.28 0.55
CA VAL A 24 0.86 1.57 -0.04
C VAL A 24 -0.38 2.12 -0.74
N LYS A 25 -0.83 3.30 -0.30
CA LYS A 25 -1.96 3.99 -0.93
C LYS A 25 -1.46 4.89 -2.05
N VAL A 26 -1.97 4.68 -3.26
CA VAL A 26 -1.67 5.47 -4.45
C VAL A 26 -2.93 6.23 -4.86
N GLY A 27 -2.90 7.56 -4.80
CA GLY A 27 -3.98 8.40 -5.31
C GLY A 27 -3.82 8.66 -6.80
N MET A 28 -4.90 8.50 -7.56
CA MET A 28 -5.00 8.83 -8.98
C MET A 28 -6.12 9.85 -9.16
N ILE A 29 -5.74 11.07 -9.55
CA ILE A 29 -6.66 12.12 -9.97
C ILE A 29 -6.53 12.25 -11.48
N THR A 30 -7.65 12.12 -12.19
CA THR A 30 -7.69 12.29 -13.63
C THR A 30 -9.11 12.66 -14.06
N THR A 31 -9.26 13.16 -15.28
CA THR A 31 -10.58 13.52 -15.81
C THR A 31 -11.35 12.27 -16.20
N LEU A 32 -12.39 12.00 -15.43
CA LEU A 32 -13.29 10.86 -15.59
C LEU A 32 -14.67 11.28 -16.09
N SER A 33 -14.91 12.59 -16.19
CA SER A 33 -16.16 13.17 -16.68
C SER A 33 -15.94 14.28 -17.72
N GLY A 34 -17.01 14.71 -18.39
CA GLY A 34 -16.97 15.76 -19.40
C GLY A 34 -16.33 15.36 -20.74
N GLY A 35 -16.10 16.36 -21.61
CA GLY A 35 -15.67 16.13 -23.01
C GLY A 35 -14.27 15.54 -23.19
N GLY A 36 -13.44 15.53 -22.14
CA GLY A 36 -12.07 15.02 -22.15
C GLY A 36 -11.89 13.65 -21.47
N ALA A 37 -12.96 13.06 -20.93
CA ALA A 37 -12.89 11.88 -20.05
C ALA A 37 -12.20 10.65 -20.66
N GLY A 38 -12.25 10.49 -21.99
CA GLY A 38 -11.67 9.32 -22.67
C GLY A 38 -10.19 9.12 -22.33
N LEU A 39 -9.41 10.21 -22.27
CA LEU A 39 -7.99 10.12 -21.97
C LEU A 39 -7.73 9.70 -20.52
N GLY A 40 -8.47 10.25 -19.55
CA GLY A 40 -8.31 9.90 -18.15
C GLY A 40 -8.80 8.48 -17.83
N ILE A 41 -9.89 8.06 -18.49
CA ILE A 41 -10.40 6.68 -18.41
C ILE A 41 -9.36 5.69 -18.94
N ASP A 42 -8.78 5.93 -20.12
CA ASP A 42 -7.78 5.04 -20.71
C ASP A 42 -6.53 4.93 -19.82
N VAL A 43 -6.07 6.05 -19.24
CA VAL A 43 -4.93 6.07 -18.30
C VAL A 43 -5.26 5.30 -17.01
N ARG A 44 -6.42 5.52 -16.41
CA ARG A 44 -6.88 4.81 -15.20
C ARG A 44 -6.92 3.31 -15.45
N ASP A 45 -7.59 2.89 -16.52
CA ASP A 45 -7.82 1.49 -16.81
C ASP A 45 -6.51 0.77 -17.15
N GLY A 46 -5.62 1.42 -17.90
CA GLY A 46 -4.27 0.92 -18.18
C GLY A 46 -3.42 0.76 -16.91
N PHE A 47 -3.46 1.73 -16.02
CA PHE A 47 -2.74 1.66 -14.74
C PHE A 47 -3.29 0.55 -13.84
N LEU A 48 -4.61 0.45 -13.68
CA LEU A 48 -5.25 -0.59 -12.86
C LEU A 48 -4.96 -1.98 -13.43
N LEU A 49 -4.91 -2.14 -14.75
CA LEU A 49 -4.50 -3.38 -15.39
C LEU A 49 -3.05 -3.73 -15.04
N ALA A 50 -2.13 -2.76 -15.10
CA ALA A 50 -0.73 -2.97 -14.73
C ALA A 50 -0.57 -3.35 -13.24
N VAL A 51 -1.29 -2.68 -12.34
CA VAL A 51 -1.31 -3.01 -10.91
C VAL A 51 -1.81 -4.44 -10.70
N LYS A 52 -2.91 -4.82 -11.35
CA LYS A 52 -3.44 -6.20 -11.30
C LYS A 52 -2.43 -7.23 -11.81
N GLN A 53 -1.73 -6.93 -12.90
CA GLN A 53 -0.72 -7.81 -13.49
C GLN A 53 0.58 -7.88 -12.67
N SER A 54 0.88 -6.85 -11.88
CA SER A 54 2.09 -6.81 -11.04
C SER A 54 2.09 -7.88 -9.93
N GLY A 55 0.92 -8.39 -9.56
CA GLY A 55 0.77 -9.33 -8.44
C GLY A 55 1.04 -8.71 -7.06
N ASN A 56 1.21 -7.38 -6.97
CA ASN A 56 1.45 -6.69 -5.72
C ASN A 56 0.14 -6.57 -4.93
N THR A 57 0.03 -7.33 -3.84
CA THR A 57 -1.13 -7.32 -2.93
C THR A 57 -1.07 -6.24 -1.86
N ASP A 58 0.08 -5.58 -1.69
CA ASP A 58 0.32 -4.52 -0.70
C ASP A 58 0.15 -3.11 -1.32
N MET A 59 -0.72 -2.98 -2.33
CA MET A 59 -1.04 -1.71 -2.97
C MET A 59 -2.55 -1.47 -3.04
N GLU A 60 -2.97 -0.26 -2.67
CA GLU A 60 -4.35 0.22 -2.77
C GLU A 60 -4.37 1.47 -3.66
N VAL A 61 -5.17 1.44 -4.72
CA VAL A 61 -5.32 2.59 -5.64
C VAL A 61 -6.66 3.27 -5.35
N ILE A 62 -6.61 4.57 -5.06
CA ILE A 62 -7.79 5.42 -4.87
C ILE A 62 -7.91 6.28 -6.11
N VAL A 63 -9.07 6.24 -6.77
CA VAL A 63 -9.31 6.95 -8.01
C VAL A 63 -10.39 7.99 -7.77
N GLU A 64 -10.10 9.24 -8.11
CA GLU A 64 -11.03 10.37 -8.01
C GLU A 64 -11.06 11.15 -9.33
N ASP A 65 -12.22 11.75 -9.62
CA ASP A 65 -12.38 12.75 -10.68
C ASP A 65 -11.80 14.10 -10.20
N ASP A 66 -11.38 14.96 -11.14
CA ASP A 66 -10.83 16.28 -10.81
C ASP A 66 -11.86 17.33 -10.37
#